data_AF-A0A821YYD9-F1
#
_entry.id   AF-A0A821YYD9-F1
#
_cell.length_a   1.000
_cell.length_b   1.000
_cell.length_c   1.000
_cell.angle_alpha   90.00
_cell.angle_beta   90.00
_cell.angle_gamma   90.00
#
_symmetry.space_group_name_H-M   'P 1'
#
loop_
_entity.id
_entity.type
_entity.pdbx_description
1 polymer ?
#
loop_
_entity_poly.entity_id
_entity_poly.type
_entity_poly.pdbx_seq_one_letter_code
_entity_poly.pdbx_strand_id
1 'polypeptide(L)'
;VNDEYVFNETTSNEQLQDIIKLLENELDFKPIDQSKQFQFNIIDLGIIDDDISGNIFISFDNIRIPSPYNKLIPFLSTLKQVQSYEDINLRRYIRSSIIPLEDFNRRISNRKNQIDIDKRDLLLLELLRWFKEEFFTWFDRPNCDRCQKSMDFFQYVQPTREERDQGDAQKVELYKCSTCSSEYRFPRFNAPLKLLETRCGRCGEAANLFTCLCRSLSFKSRYIYDTTDHVWTEVYSENQRRWLHCDSCENVCDSPLIYEKGWKKDLLYCIAFAKDHIEDVTWRYVTHFKQTIQRRNINEYMFAKIISRINRKIQLQLNQQEKNKIISIQIEDLVSMFNEEKLTKESELHGRQSGSLAWKLSRGETDQQDDITNGFIYLINNEECEKGFISIEYNSVLDKYFRNGIEENKKDGWIDKVYLSSNIQRKIEKDWKMVYLSRKQLNKNGILSWFIQLKSEQELSYQFHRIQIQCPSTTFDQYSQVICQLQIGDQLTIDLPQNSNSSFEYIIDETINSLSINRIGFKVLLKSSNDNNDDNAWQKAQLFRQSIEQISDNDQSHFLRINATIIKKHSN
;
A
#
# COMPACT_ATOMS: atom_id res chain seq x y z
N VAL A 1 -0.03 4.65 -32.51
CA VAL A 1 -1.08 5.00 -33.49
C VAL A 1 -0.65 4.45 -34.84
N ASN A 2 -0.91 3.16 -35.06
CA ASN A 2 -1.06 2.49 -36.35
C ASN A 2 -1.43 1.03 -36.03
N ASP A 3 -2.64 0.63 -36.40
CA ASP A 3 -3.32 -0.61 -36.01
C ASP A 3 -2.87 -1.85 -36.83
N GLU A 4 -1.69 -1.84 -37.44
CA GLU A 4 -1.19 -2.96 -38.29
C GLU A 4 -0.29 -3.97 -37.57
N TYR A 5 0.03 -3.76 -36.28
CA TYR A 5 0.91 -4.66 -35.53
C TYR A 5 0.17 -5.30 -34.35
N VAL A 6 -0.64 -6.32 -34.67
CA VAL A 6 -1.17 -7.28 -33.68
C VAL A 6 -0.06 -8.30 -33.41
N PHE A 7 0.55 -8.24 -32.22
CA PHE A 7 1.60 -9.17 -31.80
C PHE A 7 0.99 -10.53 -31.45
N ASN A 8 1.33 -11.57 -32.21
CA ASN A 8 1.02 -12.97 -31.88
C ASN A 8 2.19 -13.59 -31.10
N GLU A 9 1.84 -14.42 -30.10
CA GLU A 9 2.61 -14.96 -28.96
C GLU A 9 3.89 -15.77 -29.23
N THR A 10 4.48 -15.73 -30.41
CA THR A 10 5.74 -16.45 -30.62
C THR A 10 6.65 -15.60 -31.46
N THR A 11 7.68 -14.99 -30.88
CA THR A 11 8.77 -14.51 -31.73
C THR A 11 10.13 -14.35 -31.08
N SER A 12 11.09 -14.87 -31.85
CA SER A 12 12.49 -15.13 -31.55
C SER A 12 13.36 -13.87 -31.67
N ASN A 13 14.58 -13.97 -31.12
CA ASN A 13 15.67 -12.98 -31.18
C ASN A 13 15.90 -12.29 -32.55
N GLU A 14 15.48 -12.88 -33.68
CA GLU A 14 15.62 -12.26 -35.00
C GLU A 14 14.70 -11.03 -35.18
N GLN A 15 13.51 -11.03 -34.60
CA GLN A 15 12.59 -9.89 -34.73
C GLN A 15 13.00 -8.69 -33.86
N LEU A 16 13.67 -8.93 -32.74
CA LEU A 16 14.32 -7.89 -31.94
C LEU A 16 15.44 -7.23 -32.74
N GLN A 17 16.19 -7.99 -33.54
CA GLN A 17 17.23 -7.45 -34.44
C GLN A 17 16.63 -6.65 -35.60
N ASP A 18 15.47 -7.06 -36.12
CA ASP A 18 14.76 -6.32 -37.16
C ASP A 18 14.16 -5.01 -36.64
N ILE A 19 13.63 -4.99 -35.41
CA ILE A 19 13.18 -3.76 -34.73
C ILE A 19 14.37 -2.83 -34.44
N ILE A 20 15.51 -3.37 -33.99
CA ILE A 20 16.74 -2.59 -33.79
C ILE A 20 17.21 -1.99 -35.12
N LYS A 21 17.24 -2.75 -36.21
CA LYS A 21 17.55 -2.25 -37.56
C LYS A 21 16.56 -1.20 -38.06
N LEU A 22 15.28 -1.38 -37.77
CA LEU A 22 14.24 -0.40 -38.13
C LEU A 22 14.40 0.90 -37.37
N LEU A 23 14.72 0.84 -36.07
CA LEU A 23 15.01 2.02 -35.27
C LEU A 23 16.34 2.66 -35.69
N GLU A 24 17.36 1.89 -36.06
CA GLU A 24 18.61 2.40 -36.63
C GLU A 24 18.40 3.07 -38.01
N ASN A 25 17.48 2.56 -38.83
CA ASN A 25 17.12 3.13 -40.14
C ASN A 25 16.16 4.33 -40.05
N GLU A 26 15.24 4.37 -39.08
CA GLU A 26 14.33 5.50 -38.81
C GLU A 26 15.05 6.65 -38.06
N LEU A 27 16.07 6.34 -37.24
CA LEU A 27 16.96 7.31 -36.60
C LEU A 27 18.06 7.83 -37.53
N ASP A 28 17.84 7.77 -38.85
CA ASP A 28 18.72 8.18 -39.95
C ASP A 28 19.47 9.48 -39.63
N PHE A 29 20.68 9.36 -39.04
CA PHE A 29 21.64 10.45 -38.92
C PHE A 29 22.22 10.70 -40.32
N LYS A 30 21.41 11.28 -41.21
CA LYS A 30 21.90 11.80 -42.50
C LYS A 30 22.50 13.18 -42.30
N PRO A 31 23.67 13.48 -42.90
CA PRO A 31 24.17 14.84 -42.97
C PRO A 31 23.13 15.67 -43.73
N ILE A 32 22.71 16.79 -43.15
CA ILE A 32 21.69 17.67 -43.72
C ILE A 32 22.12 18.09 -45.14
N ASP A 33 21.33 17.69 -46.13
CA ASP A 33 21.39 18.22 -47.49
C ASP A 33 20.94 19.69 -47.45
N GLN A 34 21.89 20.61 -47.61
CA GLN A 34 21.69 22.06 -47.49
C GLN A 34 20.78 22.65 -48.59
N SER A 35 20.30 21.83 -49.54
CA SER A 35 19.58 22.30 -50.73
C SER A 35 18.05 22.15 -50.69
N LYS A 36 17.48 21.47 -49.69
CA LYS A 36 16.01 21.33 -49.53
C LYS A 36 15.51 22.11 -48.32
N GLN A 37 15.16 23.37 -48.54
CA GLN A 37 14.32 24.12 -47.61
C GLN A 37 12.91 23.51 -47.59
N PHE A 38 12.69 22.54 -46.71
CA PHE A 38 11.37 22.32 -46.17
C PHE A 38 11.06 23.52 -45.27
N GLN A 39 10.14 24.39 -45.71
CA GLN A 39 9.48 25.34 -44.81
C GLN A 39 8.61 24.54 -43.82
N PHE A 40 9.25 23.98 -42.81
CA PHE A 40 8.59 23.82 -41.54
C PHE A 40 8.32 25.24 -41.05
N ASN A 41 7.06 25.65 -41.06
CA ASN A 41 6.66 26.76 -40.21
C ASN A 41 7.09 26.36 -38.79
N ILE A 42 8.18 26.95 -38.32
CA ILE A 42 8.62 26.91 -36.94
C ILE A 42 7.47 27.55 -36.18
N ILE A 43 6.53 26.73 -35.72
CA ILE A 43 5.65 27.14 -34.63
C ILE A 43 6.61 27.28 -33.46
N ASP A 44 7.05 28.52 -33.23
CA ASP A 44 7.82 28.91 -32.08
C ASP A 44 7.02 28.53 -30.84
N LEU A 45 7.49 27.49 -30.15
CA LEU A 45 6.82 26.89 -29.00
C LEU A 45 7.04 27.69 -27.70
N GLY A 46 7.75 28.82 -27.77
CA GLY A 46 8.28 29.50 -26.58
C GLY A 46 9.31 28.65 -25.80
N ILE A 47 9.69 27.49 -26.33
CA ILE A 47 10.86 26.70 -25.89
C ILE A 47 12.06 27.28 -26.64
N ILE A 48 12.66 28.32 -26.08
CA ILE A 48 13.87 28.93 -26.63
C ILE A 48 15.03 27.99 -26.33
N ASP A 49 15.62 27.38 -27.37
CA ASP A 49 16.91 26.70 -27.31
C ASP A 49 17.94 27.78 -27.66
N ASP A 50 18.40 28.56 -26.67
CA ASP A 50 19.44 29.57 -26.93
C ASP A 50 20.69 28.83 -27.45
N ASP A 51 21.13 29.18 -28.66
CA ASP A 51 22.28 28.55 -29.33
C ASP A 51 23.52 28.60 -28.44
N ILE A 52 23.91 27.45 -27.87
CA ILE A 52 25.14 27.31 -27.08
C ILE A 52 26.30 27.07 -28.04
N SER A 53 26.83 28.16 -28.59
CA SER A 53 28.23 28.23 -28.97
C SER A 53 29.07 28.47 -27.72
N GLY A 54 29.54 27.39 -27.07
CA GLY A 54 30.51 27.52 -25.98
C GLY A 54 30.47 26.40 -24.96
N ASN A 55 31.63 25.79 -24.74
CA ASN A 55 31.90 24.85 -23.64
C ASN A 55 31.67 25.52 -22.28
N ILE A 56 30.47 25.44 -21.70
CA ILE A 56 30.21 25.81 -20.30
C ILE A 56 29.15 24.86 -19.72
N PHE A 57 29.38 24.42 -18.48
CA PHE A 57 28.57 23.58 -17.59
C PHE A 57 27.06 23.50 -17.89
N ILE A 58 26.49 22.30 -17.74
CA ILE A 58 25.06 21.98 -17.96
C ILE A 58 24.17 22.89 -17.08
N SER A 59 23.74 24.01 -17.65
CA SER A 59 22.64 24.81 -17.14
C SER A 59 21.37 24.33 -17.85
N PHE A 60 20.44 23.77 -17.07
CA PHE A 60 19.08 23.47 -17.54
C PHE A 60 18.25 24.72 -17.82
N ASP A 61 18.81 25.91 -17.61
CA ASP A 61 18.11 27.19 -17.66
C ASP A 61 17.71 27.59 -19.11
N ASN A 62 18.28 26.90 -20.11
CA ASN A 62 17.97 27.08 -21.53
C ASN A 62 16.87 26.14 -22.06
N ILE A 63 16.18 25.36 -21.20
CA ILE A 63 14.98 24.62 -21.61
C ILE A 63 13.76 25.29 -20.97
N ARG A 64 13.08 26.14 -21.72
CA ARG A 64 11.80 26.74 -21.26
C ARG A 64 10.64 25.81 -21.59
N ILE A 65 10.18 25.05 -20.61
CA ILE A 65 8.93 24.29 -20.72
C ILE A 65 7.77 25.26 -20.47
N PRO A 66 6.73 25.31 -21.34
CA PRO A 66 5.57 26.17 -21.10
C PRO A 66 4.97 25.93 -19.71
N SER A 67 4.66 27.03 -19.01
CA SER A 67 4.19 27.04 -17.62
C SER A 67 3.08 26.02 -17.29
N PRO A 68 2.05 25.81 -18.15
CA PRO A 68 1.03 24.80 -17.87
C PRO A 68 1.58 23.38 -17.72
N TYR A 69 2.58 23.00 -18.52
CA TYR A 69 3.18 21.66 -18.48
C TYR A 69 4.15 21.52 -17.32
N ASN A 70 4.95 22.55 -17.03
CA ASN A 70 5.92 22.52 -15.93
C ASN A 70 5.24 22.60 -14.55
N LYS A 71 4.04 23.19 -14.46
CA LYS A 71 3.21 23.14 -13.24
C LYS A 71 2.61 21.75 -13.01
N LEU A 72 2.29 21.03 -14.08
CA LEU A 72 1.74 19.69 -14.00
C LEU A 72 2.82 18.66 -13.62
N ILE A 73 3.96 18.73 -14.31
CA ILE A 73 5.09 17.81 -14.11
C ILE A 73 6.35 18.63 -13.83
N PRO A 74 6.96 18.48 -12.63
CA PRO A 74 8.13 19.24 -12.23
C PRO A 74 9.42 18.64 -12.82
N PHE A 75 9.55 18.65 -14.15
CA PHE A 75 10.59 17.93 -14.89
C PHE A 75 12.00 18.26 -14.41
N LEU A 76 12.37 19.55 -14.41
CA LEU A 76 13.74 19.97 -14.17
C LEU A 76 14.16 19.81 -12.71
N SER A 77 13.28 20.11 -11.75
CA SER A 77 13.60 19.94 -10.33
C SER A 77 13.72 18.46 -9.95
N THR A 78 12.83 17.61 -10.47
CA THR A 78 12.88 16.17 -10.21
C THR A 78 14.12 15.54 -10.82
N LEU A 79 14.50 15.96 -12.03
CA LEU A 79 15.72 15.52 -12.68
C LEU A 79 16.97 15.94 -11.90
N LYS A 80 17.06 17.21 -11.46
CA LYS A 80 18.17 17.69 -10.62
C LYS A 80 18.27 16.88 -9.33
N GLN A 81 17.14 16.57 -8.70
CA GLN A 81 17.08 15.70 -7.52
C GLN A 81 17.65 14.31 -7.84
N VAL A 82 17.20 13.65 -8.91
CA VAL A 82 17.70 12.31 -9.29
C VAL A 82 19.18 12.31 -9.63
N GLN A 83 19.67 13.35 -10.31
CA GLN A 83 21.10 13.49 -10.63
C GLN A 83 21.96 13.70 -9.38
N SER A 84 21.41 14.32 -8.32
CA SER A 84 22.12 14.47 -7.05
C SER A 84 22.47 13.14 -6.38
N TYR A 85 21.72 12.06 -6.68
CA TYR A 85 22.00 10.72 -6.15
C TYR A 85 23.32 10.14 -6.68
N GLU A 86 23.87 10.69 -7.76
CA GLU A 86 25.13 10.24 -8.36
C GLU A 86 26.38 10.72 -7.63
N ASP A 87 26.23 11.56 -6.59
CA ASP A 87 27.35 11.99 -5.76
C ASP A 87 28.11 10.79 -5.17
N ILE A 88 29.40 10.72 -5.48
CA ILE A 88 30.25 9.57 -5.18
C ILE A 88 30.45 9.42 -3.66
N ASN A 89 30.54 10.54 -2.93
CA ASN A 89 30.79 10.53 -1.50
C ASN A 89 29.54 10.10 -0.73
N LEU A 90 28.36 10.60 -1.13
CA LEU A 90 27.06 10.18 -0.63
C LEU A 90 26.86 8.67 -0.81
N ARG A 91 27.06 8.16 -2.04
CA ARG A 91 26.89 6.73 -2.34
C ARG A 91 27.87 5.86 -1.54
N ARG A 92 29.11 6.31 -1.40
CA ARG A 92 30.12 5.60 -0.59
C ARG A 92 29.73 5.58 0.89
N TYR A 93 29.27 6.70 1.43
CA TYR A 93 28.80 6.81 2.81
C TYR A 93 27.61 5.88 3.07
N ILE A 94 26.58 5.94 2.22
CA ILE A 94 25.41 5.06 2.32
C ILE A 94 25.81 3.58 2.33
N ARG A 95 26.64 3.17 1.36
CA ARG A 95 27.03 1.76 1.21
C ARG A 95 27.88 1.24 2.36
N SER A 96 28.71 2.09 2.96
CA SER A 96 29.65 1.69 4.02
C SER A 96 29.10 1.82 5.44
N SER A 97 28.19 2.77 5.66
CA SER A 97 27.81 3.21 7.01
C SER A 97 26.31 3.14 7.29
N ILE A 98 25.46 3.06 6.26
CA ILE A 98 24.00 3.11 6.42
C ILE A 98 23.37 1.75 6.17
N ILE A 99 23.67 1.10 5.04
CA ILE A 99 23.02 -0.15 4.64
C ILE A 99 23.75 -1.35 5.27
N PRO A 100 23.09 -2.19 6.09
CA PRO A 100 23.70 -3.34 6.74
C PRO A 100 23.85 -4.52 5.76
N LEU A 101 24.76 -4.39 4.79
CA LEU A 101 24.92 -5.34 3.69
C LEU A 101 25.30 -6.76 4.14
N GLU A 102 26.07 -6.90 5.23
CA GLU A 102 26.43 -8.21 5.78
C GLU A 102 25.18 -8.95 6.31
N ASP A 103 24.30 -8.23 7.01
CA ASP A 103 23.04 -8.79 7.49
C ASP A 103 22.12 -9.16 6.34
N PHE A 104 22.02 -8.33 5.31
CA PHE A 104 21.23 -8.66 4.12
C PHE A 104 21.74 -9.94 3.47
N ASN A 105 23.05 -10.06 3.24
CA ASN A 105 23.64 -11.26 2.64
C ASN A 105 23.41 -12.50 3.51
N ARG A 106 23.48 -12.39 4.84
CA ARG A 106 23.16 -13.49 5.77
C ARG A 106 21.71 -13.93 5.65
N ARG A 107 20.75 -12.99 5.66
CA ARG A 107 19.31 -13.28 5.51
C ARG A 107 18.99 -13.91 4.15
N ILE A 108 19.61 -13.43 3.08
CA ILE A 108 19.45 -13.96 1.71
C ILE A 108 19.98 -15.40 1.60
N SER A 109 21.19 -15.66 2.12
CA SER A 109 21.79 -17.00 2.07
C SER A 109 20.93 -18.05 2.80
N ASN A 110 20.29 -17.68 3.91
CA ASN A 110 19.38 -18.57 4.63
C ASN A 110 18.10 -18.91 3.84
N ARG A 111 17.66 -18.01 2.94
CA ARG A 111 16.44 -18.19 2.12
C ARG A 111 16.70 -18.88 0.78
N LYS A 112 17.93 -18.79 0.23
CA LYS A 112 18.27 -19.38 -1.08
C LYS A 112 18.03 -20.89 -1.18
N ASN A 113 17.99 -21.60 -0.06
CA ASN A 113 17.69 -23.04 -0.05
C ASN A 113 16.22 -23.36 -0.37
N GLN A 114 15.36 -22.36 -0.63
CA GLN A 114 13.91 -22.53 -0.81
C GLN A 114 13.34 -21.90 -2.11
N ILE A 115 14.05 -21.00 -2.80
CA ILE A 115 13.47 -20.24 -3.93
C ILE A 115 14.52 -19.92 -5.02
N ASP A 116 14.15 -20.12 -6.29
CA ASP A 116 14.93 -19.79 -7.49
C ASP A 116 14.76 -18.31 -7.91
N ILE A 117 15.18 -17.37 -7.07
CA ILE A 117 15.21 -15.94 -7.40
C ILE A 117 16.67 -15.45 -7.45
N ASP A 118 16.97 -14.58 -8.41
CA ASP A 118 18.30 -13.97 -8.55
C ASP A 118 18.75 -13.24 -7.27
N LYS A 119 20.04 -13.30 -6.97
CA LYS A 119 20.61 -12.71 -5.75
C LYS A 119 20.41 -11.19 -5.71
N ARG A 120 20.46 -10.52 -6.86
CA ARG A 120 20.33 -9.06 -6.96
C ARG A 120 18.87 -8.62 -6.74
N ASP A 121 17.91 -9.41 -7.22
CA ASP A 121 16.48 -9.20 -6.94
C ASP A 121 16.16 -9.47 -5.46
N LEU A 122 16.72 -10.52 -4.85
CA LEU A 122 16.58 -10.76 -3.40
C LEU A 122 17.15 -9.61 -2.56
N LEU A 123 18.27 -9.00 -3.00
CA LEU A 123 18.84 -7.83 -2.34
C LEU A 123 17.89 -6.62 -2.38
N LEU A 124 17.17 -6.43 -3.48
CA LEU A 124 16.16 -5.38 -3.61
C LEU A 124 14.98 -5.60 -2.65
N LEU A 125 14.47 -6.83 -2.56
CA LEU A 125 13.40 -7.18 -1.62
C LEU A 125 13.81 -6.98 -0.15
N GLU A 126 15.04 -7.35 0.20
CA GLU A 126 15.58 -7.10 1.54
C GLU A 126 15.75 -5.62 1.84
N LEU A 127 16.16 -4.82 0.85
CA LEU A 127 16.27 -3.37 0.98
C LEU A 127 14.90 -2.73 1.22
N LEU A 128 13.86 -3.11 0.46
CA LEU A 128 12.48 -2.63 0.66
C LEU A 128 11.99 -2.92 2.07
N ARG A 129 12.16 -4.17 2.51
CA ARG A 129 11.72 -4.61 3.83
C ARG A 129 12.44 -3.85 4.94
N TRP A 130 13.77 -3.81 4.91
CA TRP A 130 14.57 -3.06 5.89
C TRP A 130 14.21 -1.58 5.91
N PHE A 131 13.99 -0.98 4.73
CA PHE A 131 13.60 0.42 4.63
C PHE A 131 12.31 0.70 5.40
N LYS A 132 11.28 -0.13 5.20
CA LYS A 132 9.96 0.04 5.81
C LYS A 132 9.90 -0.37 7.28
N GLU A 133 10.54 -1.47 7.64
CA GLU A 133 10.37 -2.11 8.96
C GLU A 133 11.40 -1.63 9.99
N GLU A 134 12.59 -1.21 9.55
CA GLU A 134 13.73 -0.95 10.44
C GLU A 134 14.30 0.47 10.30
N PHE A 135 14.28 1.05 9.10
CA PHE A 135 15.05 2.28 8.81
C PHE A 135 14.22 3.56 8.80
N PHE A 136 13.10 3.60 8.07
CA PHE A 136 12.35 4.82 7.77
C PHE A 136 10.98 4.83 8.45
N THR A 137 10.63 5.95 9.09
CA THR A 137 9.38 6.12 9.83
C THR A 137 8.39 6.99 9.05
N TRP A 138 7.13 6.57 8.99
CA TRP A 138 6.07 7.38 8.39
C TRP A 138 5.69 8.56 9.30
N PHE A 139 5.67 9.77 8.75
CA PHE A 139 5.19 10.97 9.43
C PHE A 139 3.75 11.30 9.02
N ASP A 140 2.79 11.11 9.92
CA ASP A 140 1.43 11.64 9.75
C ASP A 140 1.31 13.03 10.40
N ARG A 141 1.44 13.06 11.72
CA ARG A 141 1.37 14.24 12.59
C ARG A 141 2.24 14.03 13.83
N PRO A 142 2.77 15.10 14.44
CA PRO A 142 3.60 15.00 15.63
C PRO A 142 2.76 14.93 16.92
N ASN A 143 3.33 14.35 17.96
CA ASN A 143 2.83 14.48 19.33
C ASN A 143 3.56 15.63 20.03
N CYS A 144 2.86 16.38 20.87
CA CYS A 144 3.44 17.48 21.63
C CYS A 144 4.36 16.96 22.74
N ASP A 145 5.62 17.40 22.78
CA ASP A 145 6.59 16.95 23.80
C ASP A 145 6.15 17.21 25.24
N ARG A 146 5.37 18.27 25.47
CA ARG A 146 4.89 18.65 26.82
C ARG A 146 3.63 17.91 27.24
N CYS A 147 2.67 17.77 26.32
CA CYS A 147 1.33 17.26 26.64
C CYS A 147 1.10 15.82 26.17
N GLN A 148 2.01 15.28 25.36
CA GLN A 148 1.93 13.98 24.70
C GLN A 148 0.66 13.75 23.84
N LYS A 149 -0.09 14.82 23.57
CA LYS A 149 -1.26 14.81 22.69
C LYS A 149 -0.83 15.07 21.24
N SER A 150 -1.55 14.45 20.31
CA SER A 150 -1.46 14.76 18.88
C SER A 150 -1.62 16.25 18.63
N MET A 151 -0.81 16.80 17.72
CA MET A 151 -0.87 18.19 17.30
C MET A 151 -1.60 18.34 15.97
N ASP A 152 -2.19 19.50 15.75
CA ASP A 152 -2.95 19.81 14.55
C ASP A 152 -2.12 20.64 13.58
N PHE A 153 -2.28 20.38 12.30
CA PHE A 153 -1.69 21.22 11.27
C PHE A 153 -2.28 22.64 11.40
N PHE A 154 -1.40 23.63 11.49
CA PHE A 154 -1.81 25.03 11.62
C PHE A 154 -1.67 25.76 10.28
N GLN A 155 -0.45 25.82 9.74
CA GLN A 155 -0.19 26.49 8.47
C GLN A 155 1.15 26.06 7.86
N TYR A 156 1.36 26.43 6.59
CA TYR A 156 2.69 26.41 6.01
C TYR A 156 3.47 27.66 6.42
N VAL A 157 4.76 27.48 6.75
CA VAL A 157 5.68 28.57 7.05
C VAL A 157 6.92 28.47 6.16
N GLN A 158 7.63 29.60 6.07
CA GLN A 158 8.90 29.63 5.34
C GLN A 158 9.95 28.78 6.06
N PRO A 159 10.75 28.02 5.30
CA PRO A 159 11.93 27.37 5.84
C PRO A 159 12.89 28.37 6.49
N THR A 160 13.56 27.95 7.56
CA THR A 160 14.72 28.68 8.08
C THR A 160 15.87 28.61 7.08
N ARG A 161 16.90 29.44 7.27
CA ARG A 161 18.09 29.38 6.43
C ARG A 161 18.76 28.00 6.50
N GLU A 162 18.85 27.44 7.70
CA GLU A 162 19.44 26.11 7.90
C GLU A 162 18.64 25.00 7.22
N GLU A 163 17.30 25.03 7.34
CA GLU A 163 16.42 24.04 6.71
C GLU A 163 16.54 24.06 5.17
N ARG A 164 16.77 25.25 4.57
CA ARG A 164 17.06 25.36 3.12
C ARG A 164 18.45 24.86 2.79
N ASP A 165 19.47 25.41 3.44
CA ASP A 165 20.87 25.24 3.05
C ASP A 165 21.34 23.79 3.25
N GLN A 166 20.89 23.12 4.31
CA GLN A 166 21.29 21.73 4.61
C GLN A 166 20.29 20.68 4.09
N GLY A 167 19.02 21.05 4.01
CA GLY A 167 17.93 20.09 3.80
C GLY A 167 17.21 20.22 2.46
N ASP A 168 17.49 21.28 1.70
CA ASP A 168 16.73 21.67 0.52
C ASP A 168 15.20 21.70 0.78
N ALA A 169 14.83 22.18 1.98
CA ALA A 169 13.43 22.33 2.34
C ALA A 169 12.81 23.49 1.55
N GLN A 170 11.77 23.20 0.79
CA GLN A 170 11.01 24.22 0.04
C GLN A 170 9.80 24.73 0.82
N LYS A 171 9.30 23.94 1.76
CA LYS A 171 8.16 24.28 2.63
C LYS A 171 8.28 23.61 3.99
N VAL A 172 7.65 24.22 5.00
CA VAL A 172 7.58 23.67 6.36
C VAL A 172 6.13 23.64 6.81
N GLU A 173 5.69 22.49 7.32
CA GLU A 173 4.40 22.33 7.97
C GLU A 173 4.55 22.71 9.45
N LEU A 174 3.81 23.72 9.90
CA LEU A 174 3.78 24.12 11.30
C LEU A 174 2.58 23.48 11.97
N TYR A 175 2.83 22.72 13.03
CA TYR A 175 1.82 22.09 13.87
C TYR A 175 1.71 22.83 15.20
N LYS A 176 0.50 22.89 15.76
CA LYS A 176 0.25 23.55 17.04
C LYS A 176 -0.53 22.64 17.99
N CYS A 177 -0.11 22.62 19.26
CA CYS A 177 -0.81 21.86 20.29
C CYS A 177 -2.04 22.63 20.77
N SER A 178 -3.21 22.02 20.69
CA SER A 178 -4.47 22.61 21.16
C SER A 178 -4.50 22.88 22.67
N THR A 179 -3.72 22.14 23.46
CA THR A 179 -3.73 22.26 24.94
C THR A 179 -2.73 23.30 25.46
N CYS A 180 -1.47 23.28 24.98
CA CYS A 180 -0.41 24.15 25.50
C CYS A 180 0.12 25.18 24.50
N SER A 181 -0.44 25.23 23.30
CA SER A 181 -0.01 26.12 22.21
C SER A 181 1.46 25.96 21.76
N SER A 182 2.17 24.92 22.22
CA SER A 182 3.51 24.60 21.71
C SER A 182 3.45 24.34 20.21
N GLU A 183 4.51 24.73 19.51
CA GLU A 183 4.64 24.56 18.07
C GLU A 183 5.63 23.45 17.75
N TYR A 184 5.40 22.77 16.63
CA TYR A 184 6.31 21.79 16.05
C TYR A 184 6.49 22.08 14.57
N ARG A 185 7.73 22.16 14.12
CA ARG A 185 8.07 22.40 12.71
C ARG A 185 8.40 21.07 12.03
N PHE A 186 7.76 20.81 10.89
CA PHE A 186 8.07 19.66 10.04
C PHE A 186 8.54 20.15 8.66
N PRO A 187 9.85 20.35 8.46
CA PRO A 187 10.40 20.74 7.16
C PRO A 187 10.33 19.58 6.17
N ARG A 188 9.85 19.87 4.95
CA ARG A 188 9.79 18.90 3.85
C ARG A 188 11.12 18.88 3.10
N PHE A 189 12.06 18.09 3.62
CA PHE A 189 13.43 17.99 3.11
C PHE A 189 13.51 17.21 1.79
N ASN A 190 14.36 17.67 0.88
CA ASN A 190 14.67 16.98 -0.38
C ASN A 190 16.13 16.49 -0.47
N ALA A 191 17.03 17.05 0.35
CA ALA A 191 18.43 16.64 0.36
C ALA A 191 18.58 15.22 0.95
N PRO A 192 19.14 14.24 0.20
CA PRO A 192 19.26 12.86 0.67
C PRO A 192 20.06 12.72 1.97
N LEU A 193 21.12 13.52 2.16
CA LEU A 193 21.89 13.53 3.40
C LEU A 193 21.01 13.88 4.61
N LYS A 194 20.13 14.87 4.48
CA LYS A 194 19.23 15.24 5.57
C LYS A 194 18.18 14.16 5.83
N LEU A 195 17.69 13.51 4.79
CA LEU A 195 16.75 12.40 4.91
C LEU A 195 17.37 11.16 5.58
N LEU A 196 18.68 10.92 5.40
CA LEU A 196 19.43 9.88 6.13
C LEU A 196 19.54 10.17 7.63
N GLU A 197 19.55 11.44 8.02
CA GLU A 197 19.54 11.88 9.42
C GLU A 197 18.15 11.78 10.03
N THR A 198 17.13 12.34 9.38
CA THR A 198 15.77 12.40 9.93
C THR A 198 15.06 11.05 9.89
N ARG A 199 15.35 10.23 8.87
CA ARG A 199 14.77 8.90 8.64
C ARG A 199 13.25 8.87 8.76
N CYS A 200 12.60 9.97 8.39
CA CYS A 200 11.18 10.17 8.63
C CYS A 200 10.58 11.07 7.56
N GLY A 201 9.36 10.76 7.14
CA GLY A 201 8.63 11.56 6.15
C GLY A 201 7.41 10.85 5.57
N ARG A 202 6.93 11.35 4.42
CA ARG A 202 5.81 10.76 3.68
C ARG A 202 6.33 10.15 2.37
N CYS A 203 5.43 9.85 1.43
CA CYS A 203 5.81 9.21 0.16
C CYS A 203 6.91 9.96 -0.60
N GLY A 204 6.88 11.29 -0.60
CA GLY A 204 7.91 12.14 -1.21
C GLY A 204 9.32 11.85 -0.66
N GLU A 205 9.49 11.99 0.65
CA GLU A 205 10.78 11.75 1.32
C GLU A 205 11.20 10.28 1.24
N ALA A 206 10.24 9.36 1.39
CA ALA A 206 10.48 7.93 1.34
C ALA A 206 10.98 7.48 -0.04
N ALA A 207 10.28 7.83 -1.12
CA ALA A 207 10.68 7.47 -2.48
C ALA A 207 11.98 8.15 -2.90
N ASN A 208 12.19 9.41 -2.50
CA ASN A 208 13.45 10.14 -2.74
C ASN A 208 14.63 9.37 -2.11
N LEU A 209 14.56 9.14 -0.80
CA LEU A 209 15.63 8.47 -0.08
C LEU A 209 15.82 7.03 -0.56
N PHE A 210 14.75 6.28 -0.75
CA PHE A 210 14.81 4.90 -1.24
C PHE A 210 15.47 4.81 -2.63
N THR A 211 15.13 5.71 -3.55
CA THR A 211 15.79 5.75 -4.87
C THR A 211 17.30 6.02 -4.73
N CYS A 212 17.69 6.93 -3.83
CA CYS A 212 19.10 7.21 -3.55
C CYS A 212 19.84 5.98 -2.97
N LEU A 213 19.20 5.23 -2.07
CA LEU A 213 19.73 3.97 -1.53
C LEU A 213 19.93 2.93 -2.63
N CYS A 214 18.96 2.75 -3.54
CA CYS A 214 19.09 1.86 -4.68
C CYS A 214 20.27 2.24 -5.59
N ARG A 215 20.42 3.53 -5.92
CA ARG A 215 21.57 4.05 -6.68
C ARG A 215 22.91 3.81 -5.97
N SER A 216 22.93 3.91 -4.65
CA SER A 216 24.12 3.63 -3.82
C SER A 216 24.56 2.15 -3.86
N LEU A 217 23.61 1.23 -4.01
CA LEU A 217 23.87 -0.20 -4.25
C LEU A 217 24.09 -0.54 -5.75
N SER A 218 24.18 0.49 -6.60
CA SER A 218 24.39 0.37 -8.04
C SER A 218 23.26 -0.36 -8.77
N PHE A 219 22.03 -0.29 -8.26
CA PHE A 219 20.86 -0.62 -9.06
C PHE A 219 20.62 0.48 -10.09
N LYS A 220 20.26 0.09 -11.32
CA LYS A 220 19.63 1.03 -12.28
C LYS A 220 18.26 1.37 -11.69
N SER A 221 18.00 2.64 -11.43
CA SER A 221 16.79 3.06 -10.73
C SER A 221 16.21 4.32 -11.34
N ARG A 222 14.87 4.40 -11.33
CA ARG A 222 14.10 5.58 -11.74
C ARG A 222 13.25 6.04 -10.57
N TYR A 223 13.15 7.36 -10.38
CA TYR A 223 12.15 7.97 -9.51
C TYR A 223 10.88 8.19 -10.32
N ILE A 224 9.74 7.67 -9.87
CA ILE A 224 8.48 7.77 -10.59
C ILE A 224 7.64 8.87 -9.97
N TYR A 225 7.22 9.82 -10.81
CA TYR A 225 6.33 10.91 -10.44
C TYR A 225 4.95 10.69 -11.04
N ASP A 226 3.96 10.44 -10.20
CA ASP A 226 2.57 10.40 -10.58
C ASP A 226 1.88 11.73 -10.27
N THR A 227 1.33 12.35 -11.31
CA THR A 227 0.61 13.64 -11.23
C THR A 227 -0.60 13.63 -10.31
N THR A 228 -1.10 12.45 -9.91
CA THR A 228 -2.16 12.29 -8.93
C THR A 228 -1.61 12.14 -7.50
N ASP A 229 -0.54 12.89 -7.19
CA ASP A 229 0.02 13.07 -5.84
C ASP A 229 0.47 11.75 -5.19
N HIS A 230 1.28 10.99 -5.92
CA HIS A 230 2.05 9.87 -5.37
C HIS A 230 3.39 9.73 -6.11
N VAL A 231 4.35 9.08 -5.47
CA VAL A 231 5.68 8.88 -6.01
C VAL A 231 6.25 7.54 -5.51
N TRP A 232 7.06 6.89 -6.33
CA TRP A 232 7.67 5.60 -5.99
C TRP A 232 8.96 5.39 -6.80
N THR A 233 9.50 4.18 -6.80
CA THR A 233 10.76 3.84 -7.48
C THR A 233 10.55 2.70 -8.47
N GLU A 234 11.29 2.71 -9.58
CA GLU A 234 11.50 1.51 -10.40
C GLU A 234 12.95 1.08 -10.33
N VAL A 235 13.18 -0.23 -10.34
CA VAL A 235 14.52 -0.83 -10.38
C VAL A 235 14.60 -1.85 -11.49
N TYR A 236 15.59 -1.72 -12.38
CA TYR A 236 15.78 -2.65 -13.48
C TYR A 236 16.40 -3.96 -12.99
N SER A 237 15.72 -5.08 -13.25
CA SER A 237 16.24 -6.43 -13.00
C SER A 237 16.97 -6.92 -14.25
N GLU A 238 18.28 -7.13 -14.13
CA GLU A 238 19.09 -7.67 -15.23
C GLU A 238 18.70 -9.12 -15.56
N ASN A 239 18.22 -9.87 -14.56
CA ASN A 239 17.79 -11.26 -14.73
C ASN A 239 16.46 -11.35 -15.49
N GLN A 240 15.51 -10.48 -15.16
CA GLN A 240 14.19 -10.45 -15.80
C GLN A 240 14.13 -9.53 -17.03
N ARG A 241 15.19 -8.76 -17.29
CA ARG A 241 15.31 -7.80 -18.38
C ARG A 241 14.15 -6.80 -18.49
N ARG A 242 13.69 -6.32 -17.33
CA ARG A 242 12.59 -5.34 -17.23
C ARG A 242 12.69 -4.50 -15.97
N TRP A 243 11.94 -3.41 -15.96
CA TRP A 243 11.80 -2.55 -14.77
C TRP A 243 10.78 -3.11 -13.79
N LEU A 244 11.22 -3.31 -12.55
CA LEU A 244 10.37 -3.73 -11.44
C LEU A 244 9.83 -2.50 -10.72
N HIS A 245 8.51 -2.45 -10.55
CA HIS A 245 7.84 -1.51 -9.66
C HIS A 245 8.31 -1.72 -8.20
N CYS A 246 8.60 -0.64 -7.47
CA CYS A 246 8.98 -0.68 -6.05
C CYS A 246 8.34 0.50 -5.28
N ASP A 247 7.40 0.20 -4.39
CA ASP A 247 6.88 1.19 -3.43
C ASP A 247 7.44 0.92 -2.03
N SER A 248 8.35 1.78 -1.60
CA SER A 248 9.01 1.71 -0.30
C SER A 248 8.10 2.07 0.87
N CYS A 249 7.02 2.82 0.63
CA CYS A 249 6.03 3.14 1.67
C CYS A 249 5.17 1.93 2.02
N GLU A 250 4.97 1.04 1.06
CA GLU A 250 4.10 -0.12 1.17
C GLU A 250 4.88 -1.44 1.32
N ASN A 251 6.22 -1.42 1.16
CA ASN A 251 7.06 -2.62 1.07
C ASN A 251 6.58 -3.57 -0.04
N VAL A 252 6.26 -2.99 -1.20
CA VAL A 252 5.69 -3.71 -2.35
C VAL A 252 6.67 -3.68 -3.51
N CYS A 253 6.90 -4.85 -4.11
CA CYS A 253 7.68 -5.01 -5.32
C CYS A 253 6.84 -5.68 -6.41
N ASP A 254 7.05 -5.29 -7.66
CA ASP A 254 6.47 -5.91 -8.86
C ASP A 254 4.94 -6.07 -8.85
N SER A 255 4.26 -5.07 -8.29
CA SER A 255 2.80 -4.96 -8.22
C SER A 255 2.33 -3.59 -8.76
N PRO A 256 2.58 -3.28 -10.04
CA PRO A 256 2.30 -1.95 -10.60
C PRO A 256 0.82 -1.58 -10.60
N LEU A 257 -0.12 -2.53 -10.65
CA LEU A 257 -1.56 -2.21 -10.67
C LEU A 257 -2.13 -1.90 -9.28
N ILE A 258 -1.31 -1.89 -8.22
CA ILE A 258 -1.76 -1.57 -6.85
C ILE A 258 -2.47 -0.21 -6.77
N TYR A 259 -2.05 0.75 -7.59
CA TYR A 259 -2.62 2.09 -7.58
C TYR A 259 -3.98 2.15 -8.28
N GLU A 260 -4.09 1.62 -9.50
CA GLU A 260 -5.33 1.65 -10.28
C GLU A 260 -6.36 0.67 -9.72
N LYS A 261 -5.95 -0.54 -9.33
CA LYS A 261 -6.86 -1.61 -8.90
C LYS A 261 -7.06 -1.64 -7.39
N GLY A 262 -5.98 -1.57 -6.61
CA GLY A 262 -6.06 -1.57 -5.15
C GLY A 262 -6.55 -0.22 -4.61
N TRP A 263 -5.90 0.87 -5.01
CA TRP A 263 -6.23 2.22 -4.51
C TRP A 263 -7.24 2.95 -5.37
N LYS A 264 -7.74 2.33 -6.45
CA LYS A 264 -8.77 2.93 -7.33
C LYS A 264 -8.38 4.32 -7.83
N LYS A 265 -7.09 4.57 -8.00
CA LYS A 265 -6.57 5.85 -8.47
C LYS A 265 -6.81 5.99 -9.97
N ASP A 266 -7.38 7.12 -10.34
CA ASP A 266 -7.54 7.56 -11.71
C ASP A 266 -6.24 8.16 -12.27
N LEU A 267 -5.18 7.34 -12.34
CA LEU A 267 -3.85 7.73 -12.82
C LEU A 267 -3.92 8.43 -14.19
N LEU A 268 -3.00 9.39 -14.41
CA LEU A 268 -2.99 10.21 -15.62
C LEU A 268 -1.62 10.27 -16.30
N TYR A 269 -0.62 10.76 -15.59
CA TYR A 269 0.79 10.77 -16.02
C TYR A 269 1.66 10.20 -14.91
N CYS A 270 2.35 9.10 -15.21
CA CYS A 270 3.39 8.49 -14.38
C CYS A 270 4.72 8.61 -15.14
N ILE A 271 5.60 9.50 -14.69
CA ILE A 271 6.83 9.86 -15.41
C ILE A 271 8.03 9.34 -14.64
N ALA A 272 8.85 8.54 -15.32
CA ALA A 272 10.10 8.02 -14.79
C ALA A 272 11.23 9.02 -14.99
N PHE A 273 12.01 9.26 -13.95
CA PHE A 273 13.22 10.06 -13.95
C PHE A 273 14.42 9.20 -13.57
N ALA A 274 15.31 8.94 -14.50
CA ALA A 274 16.63 8.36 -14.27
C ALA A 274 17.72 9.44 -14.31
N LYS A 275 18.97 9.06 -14.01
CA LYS A 275 20.12 9.98 -14.10
C LYS A 275 20.38 10.51 -15.51
N ASP A 276 19.99 9.75 -16.54
CA ASP A 276 20.40 9.94 -17.94
C ASP A 276 19.22 9.96 -18.94
N HIS A 277 17.98 9.75 -18.47
CA HIS A 277 16.78 9.84 -19.30
C HIS A 277 15.52 10.04 -18.44
N ILE A 278 14.45 10.47 -19.10
CA ILE A 278 13.09 10.49 -18.61
C ILE A 278 12.18 9.72 -19.57
N GLU A 279 11.10 9.13 -19.06
CA GLU A 279 10.21 8.28 -19.85
C GLU A 279 8.77 8.31 -19.33
N ASP A 280 7.78 8.26 -20.23
CA ASP A 280 6.38 8.06 -19.84
C ASP A 280 6.12 6.58 -19.61
N VAL A 281 5.98 6.22 -18.33
CA VAL A 281 5.77 4.82 -17.90
C VAL A 281 4.32 4.56 -17.54
N THR A 282 3.40 5.48 -17.84
CA THR A 282 1.99 5.38 -17.45
C THR A 282 1.34 4.07 -17.90
N TRP A 283 1.71 3.57 -19.08
CA TRP A 283 1.16 2.31 -19.60
C TRP A 283 1.35 1.15 -18.61
N ARG A 284 2.47 1.08 -17.89
CA ARG A 284 2.73 0.02 -16.90
C ARG A 284 1.71 0.01 -15.75
N TYR A 285 1.19 1.18 -15.38
CA TYR A 285 0.39 1.37 -14.16
C TYR A 285 -1.11 1.43 -14.42
N VAL A 286 -1.56 1.37 -15.68
CA VAL A 286 -2.98 1.44 -16.04
C VAL A 286 -3.40 0.29 -16.95
N THR A 287 -4.57 -0.28 -16.71
CA THR A 287 -5.19 -1.31 -17.55
C THR A 287 -6.01 -0.68 -18.68
N HIS A 288 -6.66 0.46 -18.42
CA HIS A 288 -7.53 1.14 -19.39
C HIS A 288 -6.83 2.34 -20.06
N PHE A 289 -5.72 2.09 -20.76
CA PHE A 289 -4.89 3.18 -21.32
C PHE A 289 -5.63 4.07 -22.31
N LYS A 290 -6.51 3.53 -23.17
CA LYS A 290 -7.33 4.33 -24.10
C LYS A 290 -8.17 5.39 -23.38
N GLN A 291 -8.78 5.03 -22.25
CA GLN A 291 -9.55 5.95 -21.42
C GLN A 291 -8.64 6.94 -20.70
N THR A 292 -7.44 6.50 -20.30
CA THR A 292 -6.43 7.36 -19.67
C THR A 292 -5.96 8.47 -20.62
N ILE A 293 -5.65 8.14 -21.89
CA ILE A 293 -5.28 9.16 -22.90
C ILE A 293 -6.40 10.20 -23.09
N GLN A 294 -7.67 9.78 -23.10
CA GLN A 294 -8.79 10.71 -23.30
C GLN A 294 -8.91 11.77 -22.18
N ARG A 295 -8.41 11.46 -20.98
CA ARG A 295 -8.39 12.39 -19.83
C ARG A 295 -7.12 13.27 -19.81
N ARG A 296 -6.12 12.98 -20.64
CA ARG A 296 -4.84 13.70 -20.67
C ARG A 296 -5.00 15.06 -21.35
N ASN A 297 -4.51 16.11 -20.66
CA ASN A 297 -4.67 17.50 -21.09
C ASN A 297 -3.49 18.01 -21.93
N ILE A 298 -2.41 17.24 -22.02
CA ILE A 298 -1.26 17.51 -22.90
C ILE A 298 -1.44 16.67 -24.16
N ASN A 299 -1.33 17.31 -25.33
CA ASN A 299 -1.28 16.60 -26.60
C ASN A 299 -0.12 15.60 -26.63
N GLU A 300 -0.39 14.33 -26.96
CA GLU A 300 0.60 13.24 -26.89
C GLU A 300 1.83 13.46 -27.78
N TYR A 301 1.66 14.01 -28.98
CA TYR A 301 2.79 14.35 -29.85
C TYR A 301 3.67 15.44 -29.21
N MET A 302 3.05 16.47 -28.64
CA MET A 302 3.76 17.52 -27.92
C MET A 302 4.48 16.96 -26.69
N PHE A 303 3.84 16.05 -25.96
CA PHE A 303 4.39 15.41 -24.78
C PHE A 303 5.64 14.58 -25.10
N ALA A 304 5.55 13.71 -26.10
CA ALA A 304 6.68 12.91 -26.59
C ALA A 304 7.85 13.81 -27.05
N LYS A 305 7.55 14.93 -27.71
CA LYS A 305 8.57 15.90 -28.16
C LYS A 305 9.27 16.60 -26.99
N ILE A 306 8.56 16.90 -25.90
CA ILE A 306 9.14 17.46 -24.67
C ILE A 306 10.12 16.44 -24.05
N ILE A 307 9.67 15.19 -23.87
CA ILE A 307 10.49 14.10 -23.34
C ILE A 307 11.75 13.89 -24.18
N SER A 308 11.61 13.78 -25.51
CA SER A 308 12.71 13.60 -26.45
C SER A 308 13.74 14.73 -26.37
N ARG A 309 13.29 15.99 -26.28
CA ARG A 309 14.20 17.14 -26.15
C ARG A 309 14.96 17.16 -24.84
N ILE A 310 14.29 16.85 -23.73
CA ILE A 310 14.93 16.74 -22.41
C ILE A 310 15.99 15.63 -22.45
N ASN A 311 15.64 14.45 -22.97
CA ASN A 311 16.57 13.33 -23.12
C ASN A 311 17.78 13.70 -23.99
N ARG A 312 17.57 14.35 -25.15
CA ARG A 312 18.66 14.82 -26.01
C ARG A 312 19.65 15.69 -25.24
N LYS A 313 19.16 16.60 -24.40
CA LYS A 313 19.98 17.52 -23.59
C LYS A 313 20.74 16.80 -22.47
N ILE A 314 20.09 15.89 -21.73
CA ILE A 314 20.72 15.09 -20.68
C ILE A 314 21.84 14.21 -21.27
N GLN A 315 21.61 13.67 -22.46
CA GLN A 315 22.51 12.71 -23.10
C GLN A 315 23.58 13.36 -23.99
N LEU A 316 23.68 14.70 -24.03
CA LEU A 316 24.67 15.41 -24.87
C LEU A 316 26.10 14.94 -24.62
N GLN A 317 26.46 14.75 -23.35
CA GLN A 317 27.81 14.40 -22.92
C GLN A 317 28.08 12.88 -22.92
N LEU A 318 27.07 12.06 -23.22
CA LEU A 318 27.23 10.61 -23.25
C LEU A 318 27.88 10.17 -24.56
N ASN A 319 28.76 9.18 -24.47
CA ASN A 319 29.35 8.57 -25.66
C ASN A 319 28.33 7.64 -26.36
N GLN A 320 28.65 7.21 -27.58
CA GLN A 320 27.73 6.38 -28.37
C GLN A 320 27.40 5.04 -27.72
N GLN A 321 28.36 4.42 -27.01
CA GLN A 321 28.12 3.14 -26.33
C GLN A 321 27.14 3.29 -25.16
N GLU A 322 27.21 4.39 -24.42
CA GLU A 322 26.27 4.70 -23.33
C GLU A 322 24.87 4.98 -23.89
N LYS A 323 24.78 5.75 -24.98
CA LYS A 323 23.51 6.00 -25.68
C LYS A 323 22.87 4.70 -26.17
N ASN A 324 23.64 3.82 -26.81
CA ASN A 324 23.15 2.54 -27.30
C ASN A 324 22.65 1.64 -26.15
N LYS A 325 23.31 1.66 -24.98
CA LYS A 325 22.83 0.92 -23.80
C LYS A 325 21.49 1.45 -23.27
N ILE A 326 21.31 2.76 -23.25
CA ILE A 326 20.04 3.38 -22.84
C ILE A 326 18.93 2.96 -23.81
N ILE A 327 19.18 3.09 -25.12
CA ILE A 327 18.23 2.69 -26.16
C ILE A 327 17.87 1.21 -26.04
N SER A 328 18.85 0.33 -25.84
CA SER A 328 18.60 -1.11 -25.66
C SER A 328 17.65 -1.40 -24.50
N ILE A 329 17.86 -0.75 -23.34
CA ILE A 329 17.00 -0.91 -22.17
C ILE A 329 15.60 -0.34 -22.42
N GLN A 330 15.49 0.78 -23.14
CA GLN A 330 14.20 1.38 -23.50
C GLN A 330 13.40 0.48 -24.45
N ILE A 331 14.06 -0.18 -25.41
CA ILE A 331 13.42 -1.15 -26.29
C ILE A 331 12.91 -2.34 -25.48
N GLU A 332 13.74 -2.91 -24.60
CA GLU A 332 13.33 -4.00 -23.71
C GLU A 332 12.13 -3.58 -22.84
N ASP A 333 12.13 -2.33 -22.36
CA ASP A 333 11.04 -1.81 -21.54
C ASP A 333 9.72 -1.67 -22.32
N LEU A 334 9.79 -1.11 -23.53
CA LEU A 334 8.63 -1.02 -24.42
C LEU A 334 8.09 -2.42 -24.74
N VAL A 335 8.95 -3.37 -25.09
CA VAL A 335 8.56 -4.75 -25.39
C VAL A 335 7.89 -5.40 -24.17
N SER A 336 8.44 -5.25 -22.96
CA SER A 336 7.81 -5.73 -21.72
C SER A 336 6.42 -5.11 -21.52
N MET A 337 6.26 -3.80 -21.72
CA MET A 337 4.96 -3.12 -21.59
C MET A 337 3.90 -3.60 -22.59
N PHE A 338 4.30 -4.03 -23.80
CA PHE A 338 3.37 -4.52 -24.84
C PHE A 338 3.08 -6.01 -24.74
N ASN A 339 4.00 -6.82 -24.21
CA ASN A 339 3.85 -8.27 -24.12
C ASN A 339 3.26 -8.78 -22.80
N GLU A 340 3.32 -8.00 -21.72
CA GLU A 340 2.74 -8.42 -20.45
C GLU A 340 1.21 -8.29 -20.48
N GLU A 341 0.51 -9.43 -20.38
CA GLU A 341 -0.91 -9.43 -20.06
C GLU A 341 -1.11 -8.74 -18.71
N LYS A 342 -1.87 -7.65 -18.69
CA LYS A 342 -2.16 -6.88 -17.47
C LYS A 342 -3.25 -7.57 -16.65
N LEU A 343 -2.95 -8.76 -16.15
CA LEU A 343 -3.78 -9.45 -15.18
C LEU A 343 -3.49 -8.90 -13.78
N THR A 344 -4.55 -8.53 -13.07
CA THR A 344 -4.41 -8.04 -11.70
C THR A 344 -4.05 -9.19 -10.77
N LYS A 345 -2.90 -9.07 -10.10
CA LYS A 345 -2.45 -10.01 -9.07
C LYS A 345 -3.25 -9.80 -7.79
N GLU A 346 -3.46 -10.83 -6.97
CA GLU A 346 -4.08 -10.67 -5.65
C GLU A 346 -3.31 -9.67 -4.78
N SER A 347 -1.98 -9.62 -4.89
CA SER A 347 -1.14 -8.65 -4.19
C SER A 347 -1.46 -7.18 -4.53
N GLU A 348 -2.05 -6.92 -5.70
CA GLU A 348 -2.39 -5.59 -6.20
C GLU A 348 -3.79 -5.12 -5.77
N LEU A 349 -4.61 -5.98 -5.17
CA LEU A 349 -5.97 -5.66 -4.76
C LEU A 349 -6.06 -5.01 -3.36
N HIS A 350 -4.91 -4.80 -2.70
CA HIS A 350 -4.87 -4.21 -1.37
C HIS A 350 -4.93 -2.67 -1.43
N GLY A 351 -5.74 -2.07 -0.56
CA GLY A 351 -5.80 -0.62 -0.39
C GLY A 351 -4.55 -0.03 0.26
N ARG A 352 -4.41 1.31 0.21
CA ARG A 352 -3.24 2.03 0.73
C ARG A 352 -3.01 1.74 2.23
N GLN A 353 -1.82 1.29 2.59
CA GLN A 353 -1.45 1.08 3.99
C GLN A 353 -0.99 2.40 4.63
N SER A 354 -0.16 3.20 3.94
CA SER A 354 0.38 4.47 4.43
C SER A 354 -0.62 5.65 4.42
N GLY A 355 -0.36 6.67 5.26
CA GLY A 355 -1.21 7.87 5.37
C GLY A 355 -2.40 7.73 6.33
N SER A 356 -2.89 8.87 6.81
CA SER A 356 -4.05 8.90 7.71
C SER A 356 -5.32 8.37 7.03
N LEU A 357 -6.22 7.81 7.83
CA LEU A 357 -7.47 7.25 7.33
C LEU A 357 -8.37 8.31 6.68
N ALA A 358 -8.42 9.52 7.26
CA ALA A 358 -9.12 10.65 6.67
C ALA A 358 -8.58 11.02 5.28
N TRP A 359 -7.26 11.03 5.10
CA TRP A 359 -6.61 11.27 3.82
C TRP A 359 -6.99 10.20 2.78
N LYS A 360 -6.92 8.92 3.17
CA LYS A 360 -7.27 7.78 2.31
C LYS A 360 -8.74 7.81 1.88
N LEU A 361 -9.66 8.05 2.81
CA LEU A 361 -11.10 8.16 2.54
C LEU A 361 -11.44 9.35 1.64
N SER A 362 -10.80 10.51 1.86
CA SER A 362 -11.09 11.72 1.07
C SER A 362 -10.75 11.57 -0.42
N ARG A 363 -9.88 10.61 -0.74
CA ARG A 363 -9.40 10.34 -2.09
C ARG A 363 -10.04 9.11 -2.73
N GLY A 364 -10.95 8.43 -2.03
CA GLY A 364 -11.57 7.19 -2.53
C GLY A 364 -10.59 6.02 -2.64
N GLU A 365 -9.39 6.13 -2.03
CA GLU A 365 -8.29 5.16 -2.15
C GLU A 365 -8.40 3.97 -1.18
N THR A 366 -9.58 3.81 -0.61
CA THR A 366 -9.99 2.74 0.27
C THR A 366 -11.48 2.56 0.05
N ASP A 367 -11.92 1.31 -0.02
CA ASP A 367 -13.33 1.03 -0.19
C ASP A 367 -14.16 1.66 0.92
N GLN A 368 -15.16 2.46 0.53
CA GLN A 368 -16.20 2.94 1.44
C GLN A 368 -17.08 1.81 1.99
N GLN A 369 -16.83 0.58 1.57
CA GLN A 369 -17.39 -0.66 2.09
C GLN A 369 -16.25 -1.57 2.56
N ASP A 370 -15.85 -1.33 3.80
CA ASP A 370 -14.94 -2.17 4.57
C ASP A 370 -15.66 -3.43 5.07
N ASP A 371 -16.61 -3.97 4.29
CA ASP A 371 -17.29 -5.23 4.59
C ASP A 371 -16.39 -6.35 4.08
N ILE A 372 -15.49 -6.83 4.94
CA ILE A 372 -14.79 -8.08 4.69
C ILE A 372 -15.77 -9.19 5.05
N THR A 373 -16.46 -9.72 4.03
CA THR A 373 -17.17 -11.00 4.13
C THR A 373 -16.17 -12.11 3.86
N ASN A 374 -15.46 -12.56 4.90
CA ASN A 374 -14.76 -13.84 4.81
C ASN A 374 -15.75 -15.00 4.61
N GLY A 375 -17.03 -14.78 4.93
CA GLY A 375 -18.12 -15.72 4.66
C GLY A 375 -17.95 -17.04 5.38
N PHE A 376 -17.05 -17.09 6.37
CA PHE A 376 -16.69 -18.32 7.06
C PHE A 376 -17.86 -18.80 7.92
N ILE A 377 -18.28 -20.03 7.68
CA ILE A 377 -19.34 -20.71 8.43
C ILE A 377 -18.74 -21.97 9.04
N TYR A 378 -18.89 -22.13 10.34
CA TYR A 378 -18.50 -23.35 11.06
C TYR A 378 -19.49 -24.46 10.74
N LEU A 379 -19.13 -25.31 9.78
CA LEU A 379 -19.90 -26.50 9.43
C LEU A 379 -19.63 -27.60 10.45
N ILE A 380 -20.69 -28.03 11.14
CA ILE A 380 -20.62 -29.09 12.15
C ILE A 380 -20.26 -30.42 11.47
N ASN A 381 -19.38 -31.20 12.09
CA ASN A 381 -19.00 -32.53 11.61
C ASN A 381 -19.77 -33.65 12.35
N ASN A 382 -19.70 -34.88 11.86
CA ASN A 382 -20.47 -36.00 12.44
C ASN A 382 -20.03 -36.33 13.86
N GLU A 383 -18.74 -36.19 14.17
CA GLU A 383 -18.19 -36.46 15.50
C GLU A 383 -18.73 -35.46 16.55
N GLU A 384 -18.87 -34.18 16.18
CA GLU A 384 -19.46 -33.13 17.02
C GLU A 384 -20.96 -33.36 17.25
N CYS A 385 -21.69 -33.82 16.23
CA CYS A 385 -23.08 -34.24 16.39
C CYS A 385 -23.21 -35.43 17.36
N GLU A 386 -22.32 -36.41 17.27
CA GLU A 386 -22.31 -37.59 18.16
C GLU A 386 -21.90 -37.23 19.60
N LYS A 387 -20.91 -36.35 19.76
CA LYS A 387 -20.50 -35.80 21.07
C LYS A 387 -21.53 -34.85 21.66
N GLY A 388 -22.41 -34.29 20.83
CA GLY A 388 -23.51 -33.42 21.22
C GLY A 388 -23.11 -31.97 21.52
N PHE A 389 -21.92 -31.52 21.12
CA PHE A 389 -21.53 -30.12 21.30
C PHE A 389 -20.44 -29.66 20.32
N ILE A 390 -20.40 -28.34 20.10
CA ILE A 390 -19.29 -27.62 19.45
C ILE A 390 -18.93 -26.40 20.30
N SER A 391 -17.64 -26.14 20.45
CA SER A 391 -17.08 -25.00 21.17
C SER A 391 -16.12 -24.26 20.25
N ILE A 392 -16.35 -22.95 20.09
CA ILE A 392 -15.50 -22.05 19.32
C ILE A 392 -14.95 -21.02 20.28
N GLU A 393 -13.63 -20.88 20.32
CA GLU A 393 -12.94 -19.93 21.17
C GLU A 393 -12.01 -19.05 20.35
N TYR A 394 -11.88 -17.78 20.73
CA TYR A 394 -10.88 -16.87 20.15
C TYR A 394 -10.08 -16.16 21.23
N ASN A 395 -8.75 -16.25 21.10
CA ASN A 395 -7.78 -15.62 21.98
C ASN A 395 -7.15 -14.41 21.28
N SER A 396 -7.37 -13.22 21.82
CA SER A 396 -6.91 -11.96 21.24
C SER A 396 -5.40 -11.76 21.35
N VAL A 397 -4.73 -12.27 22.39
CA VAL A 397 -3.28 -12.13 22.58
C VAL A 397 -2.53 -12.98 21.56
N LEU A 398 -2.90 -14.25 21.45
CA LEU A 398 -2.31 -15.18 20.49
C LEU A 398 -2.77 -14.92 19.05
N ASP A 399 -3.89 -14.21 18.89
CA ASP A 399 -4.54 -13.95 17.59
C ASP A 399 -4.97 -15.27 16.92
N LYS A 400 -5.57 -16.18 17.70
CA LYS A 400 -5.87 -17.56 17.31
C LYS A 400 -7.27 -18.03 17.68
N TYR A 401 -7.87 -18.82 16.78
CA TYR A 401 -9.11 -19.56 17.03
C TYR A 401 -8.82 -21.01 17.44
N PHE A 402 -9.67 -21.50 18.33
CA PHE A 402 -9.71 -22.89 18.76
C PHE A 402 -11.11 -23.46 18.56
N ARG A 403 -11.19 -24.67 18.00
CA ARG A 403 -12.43 -25.43 17.86
C ARG A 403 -12.32 -26.68 18.71
N ASN A 404 -13.18 -26.81 19.72
CA ASN A 404 -13.13 -27.89 20.71
C ASN A 404 -11.73 -28.06 21.33
N GLY A 405 -11.03 -26.95 21.57
CA GLY A 405 -9.67 -26.93 22.13
C GLY A 405 -8.54 -27.18 21.12
N ILE A 406 -8.85 -27.40 19.83
CA ILE A 406 -7.85 -27.61 18.77
C ILE A 406 -7.65 -26.30 18.00
N GLU A 407 -6.41 -25.85 17.86
CA GLU A 407 -6.06 -24.66 17.07
C GLU A 407 -6.38 -24.85 15.57
N GLU A 408 -7.07 -23.89 14.94
CA GLU A 408 -7.52 -24.00 13.53
C GLU A 408 -6.92 -22.97 12.55
N ASN A 409 -6.06 -22.05 13.00
CA ASN A 409 -5.69 -20.88 12.19
C ASN A 409 -4.84 -21.20 10.95
N LYS A 410 -5.25 -20.63 9.79
CA LYS A 410 -4.44 -20.56 8.57
C LYS A 410 -4.12 -19.09 8.25
N LYS A 411 -2.99 -18.62 8.78
CA LYS A 411 -2.28 -17.36 8.44
C LYS A 411 -2.92 -16.00 8.79
N ASP A 412 -4.25 -15.81 8.76
CA ASP A 412 -4.86 -14.45 8.84
C ASP A 412 -5.47 -14.06 10.21
N GLY A 413 -4.91 -14.55 11.32
CA GLY A 413 -5.25 -14.09 12.69
C GLY A 413 -6.75 -14.10 13.03
N TRP A 414 -7.24 -13.03 13.65
CA TRP A 414 -8.64 -12.88 14.09
C TRP A 414 -9.67 -12.82 12.97
N ILE A 415 -9.27 -12.46 11.74
CA ILE A 415 -10.22 -12.29 10.64
C ILE A 415 -10.54 -13.63 9.97
N ASP A 416 -9.61 -14.59 9.97
CA ASP A 416 -9.70 -15.91 9.29
C ASP A 416 -11.05 -16.63 9.49
N LYS A 417 -11.57 -16.63 10.72
CA LYS A 417 -12.78 -17.40 11.07
C LYS A 417 -14.03 -16.55 11.33
N VAL A 418 -14.06 -15.32 10.85
CA VAL A 418 -15.22 -14.42 10.96
C VAL A 418 -16.10 -14.56 9.71
N TYR A 419 -17.41 -14.51 9.88
CA TYR A 419 -18.34 -14.48 8.73
C TYR A 419 -18.39 -13.10 8.09
N LEU A 420 -18.62 -12.06 8.90
CA LEU A 420 -18.64 -10.66 8.48
C LEU A 420 -17.84 -9.83 9.48
N SER A 421 -16.88 -9.06 8.97
CA SER A 421 -16.21 -8.00 9.71
C SER A 421 -16.36 -6.68 8.97
N SER A 422 -16.83 -5.65 9.66
CA SER A 422 -16.95 -4.29 9.13
C SER A 422 -16.43 -3.28 10.13
N ASN A 423 -15.48 -2.43 9.72
CA ASN A 423 -14.91 -1.38 10.58
C ASN A 423 -14.37 -1.90 11.93
N ILE A 424 -13.66 -3.02 11.93
CA ILE A 424 -13.01 -3.59 13.12
C ILE A 424 -11.51 -3.75 12.88
N GLN A 425 -10.72 -3.58 13.94
CA GLN A 425 -9.29 -3.84 13.96
C GLN A 425 -8.86 -4.46 15.29
N ARG A 426 -7.78 -5.23 15.23
CA ARG A 426 -7.02 -5.66 16.41
C ARG A 426 -5.98 -4.60 16.76
N LYS A 427 -5.98 -4.13 18.01
CA LYS A 427 -5.03 -3.14 18.51
C LYS A 427 -4.08 -3.79 19.52
N ILE A 428 -2.80 -3.51 19.36
CA ILE A 428 -1.74 -3.84 20.33
C ILE A 428 -1.20 -2.52 20.88
N GLU A 429 -1.43 -2.26 22.16
CA GLU A 429 -0.90 -1.11 22.88
C GLU A 429 0.41 -1.51 23.57
N LYS A 430 1.54 -0.98 23.07
CA LYS A 430 2.85 -1.27 23.67
C LYS A 430 3.03 -0.59 25.03
N ASP A 431 2.48 0.62 25.19
CA ASP A 431 2.64 1.41 26.42
C ASP A 431 1.85 0.82 27.59
N TRP A 432 0.64 0.34 27.32
CA TRP A 432 -0.25 -0.26 28.32
C TRP A 432 -0.15 -1.78 28.39
N LYS A 433 0.60 -2.40 27.47
CA LYS A 433 0.79 -3.85 27.31
C LYS A 433 -0.53 -4.60 27.14
N MET A 434 -1.42 -4.08 26.31
CA MET A 434 -2.79 -4.60 26.18
C MET A 434 -3.16 -4.88 24.73
N VAL A 435 -4.02 -5.88 24.54
CA VAL A 435 -4.55 -6.29 23.24
C VAL A 435 -6.06 -6.39 23.29
N TYR A 436 -6.74 -5.91 22.26
CA TYR A 436 -8.19 -5.95 22.14
C TYR A 436 -8.62 -5.77 20.67
N LEU A 437 -9.90 -6.05 20.39
CA LEU A 437 -10.56 -5.61 19.16
C LEU A 437 -11.36 -4.33 19.43
N SER A 438 -11.31 -3.39 18.50
CA SER A 438 -12.11 -2.15 18.56
C SER A 438 -12.52 -1.73 17.15
N ARG A 439 -13.28 -0.63 17.04
CA ARG A 439 -13.55 -0.04 15.73
C ARG A 439 -12.26 0.45 15.07
N LYS A 440 -12.23 0.57 13.74
CA LYS A 440 -11.22 1.42 13.09
C LYS A 440 -11.56 2.88 13.39
N GLN A 441 -10.63 3.81 13.14
CA GLN A 441 -10.84 5.25 13.32
C GLN A 441 -11.76 5.84 12.23
N LEU A 442 -12.93 5.22 12.06
CA LEU A 442 -14.01 5.60 11.18
C LEU A 442 -15.21 5.97 12.05
N ASN A 443 -15.87 7.08 11.75
CA ASN A 443 -17.13 7.51 12.38
C ASN A 443 -18.31 6.66 11.89
N LYS A 444 -18.16 5.33 12.00
CA LYS A 444 -19.12 4.30 11.62
C LYS A 444 -19.21 3.26 12.74
N ASN A 445 -20.27 2.47 12.73
CA ASN A 445 -20.39 1.33 13.62
C ASN A 445 -19.38 0.25 13.21
N GLY A 446 -18.88 -0.52 14.18
CA GLY A 446 -18.12 -1.75 13.92
C GLY A 446 -19.05 -2.95 14.00
N ILE A 447 -18.85 -3.96 13.14
CA ILE A 447 -19.66 -5.18 13.11
C ILE A 447 -18.72 -6.38 13.04
N LEU A 448 -18.96 -7.39 13.89
CA LEU A 448 -18.41 -8.73 13.78
C LEU A 448 -19.55 -9.74 13.78
N SER A 449 -19.42 -10.83 13.03
CA SER A 449 -20.29 -11.98 13.22
C SER A 449 -19.63 -13.32 12.94
N TRP A 450 -20.13 -14.35 13.61
CA TRP A 450 -19.75 -15.75 13.46
C TRP A 450 -21.01 -16.57 13.22
N PHE A 451 -20.93 -17.59 12.37
CA PHE A 451 -22.06 -18.49 12.11
C PHE A 451 -21.66 -19.95 12.25
N ILE A 452 -22.54 -20.75 12.85
CA ILE A 452 -22.42 -22.19 12.98
C ILE A 452 -23.62 -22.83 12.28
N GLN A 453 -23.37 -23.85 11.47
CA GLN A 453 -24.40 -24.48 10.65
C GLN A 453 -24.27 -26.01 10.63
N LEU A 454 -25.42 -26.69 10.71
CA LEU A 454 -25.56 -28.12 10.47
C LEU A 454 -25.55 -28.40 8.96
N LYS A 455 -24.88 -29.48 8.55
CA LYS A 455 -24.94 -29.92 7.15
C LYS A 455 -26.34 -30.49 6.84
N SER A 456 -26.76 -30.43 5.58
CA SER A 456 -28.07 -30.91 5.14
C SER A 456 -28.35 -32.37 5.54
N GLU A 457 -27.33 -33.23 5.55
CA GLU A 457 -27.43 -34.63 6.01
C GLU A 457 -27.70 -34.76 7.51
N GLN A 458 -27.14 -33.84 8.32
CA GLN A 458 -27.25 -33.84 9.78
C GLN A 458 -28.53 -33.16 10.25
N GLU A 459 -29.03 -32.16 9.50
CA GLU A 459 -30.25 -31.40 9.80
C GLU A 459 -31.49 -32.32 9.95
N LEU A 460 -31.50 -33.46 9.27
CA LEU A 460 -32.57 -34.46 9.39
C LEU A 460 -32.60 -35.16 10.75
N SER A 461 -31.44 -35.30 11.40
CA SER A 461 -31.27 -36.13 12.60
C SER A 461 -30.92 -35.34 13.87
N TYR A 462 -30.42 -34.11 13.73
CA TYR A 462 -29.89 -33.31 14.83
C TYR A 462 -30.46 -31.89 14.83
N GLN A 463 -30.51 -31.26 16.00
CA GLN A 463 -30.91 -29.87 16.19
C GLN A 463 -30.11 -29.19 17.30
N PHE A 464 -29.99 -27.87 17.23
CA PHE A 464 -29.44 -27.08 18.32
C PHE A 464 -30.41 -27.07 19.51
N HIS A 465 -29.88 -27.19 20.73
CA HIS A 465 -30.67 -27.18 21.97
C HIS A 465 -30.31 -26.02 22.89
N ARG A 466 -29.02 -25.79 23.12
CA ARG A 466 -28.53 -24.79 24.07
C ARG A 466 -27.36 -24.05 23.47
N ILE A 467 -27.37 -22.72 23.57
CA ILE A 467 -26.32 -21.84 23.07
C ILE A 467 -25.80 -21.02 24.24
N GLN A 468 -24.49 -21.10 24.49
CA GLN A 468 -23.82 -20.31 25.51
C GLN A 468 -22.76 -19.44 24.83
N ILE A 469 -22.82 -18.14 25.10
CA ILE A 469 -21.90 -17.16 24.50
C ILE A 469 -21.19 -16.41 25.61
N GLN A 470 -19.87 -16.34 25.55
CA GLN A 470 -19.05 -15.45 26.36
C GLN A 470 -18.47 -14.39 25.44
N CYS A 471 -18.82 -13.12 25.64
CA CYS A 471 -18.31 -12.00 24.84
C CYS A 471 -17.76 -10.87 25.72
N PRO A 472 -16.57 -11.04 26.32
CA PRO A 472 -15.97 -10.05 27.20
C PRO A 472 -15.77 -8.73 26.49
N SER A 473 -16.28 -7.65 27.09
CA SER A 473 -16.21 -6.31 26.53
C SER A 473 -16.01 -5.24 27.59
N THR A 474 -15.45 -4.11 27.19
CA THR A 474 -15.18 -2.97 28.08
C THR A 474 -15.51 -1.68 27.34
N THR A 475 -16.28 -0.81 27.99
CA THR A 475 -16.56 0.55 27.51
C THR A 475 -15.92 1.59 28.43
N PHE A 476 -15.30 2.62 27.86
CA PHE A 476 -14.54 3.64 28.60
C PHE A 476 -15.24 4.99 28.70
N ASP A 477 -16.45 5.10 28.16
CA ASP A 477 -17.34 6.24 28.39
C ASP A 477 -18.81 5.85 28.28
N GLN A 478 -19.69 6.81 28.55
CA GLN A 478 -21.15 6.65 28.49
C GLN A 478 -21.71 6.66 27.06
N TYR A 479 -20.91 7.01 26.06
CA TYR A 479 -21.35 7.17 24.67
C TYR A 479 -21.09 5.90 23.84
N SER A 480 -20.15 5.07 24.29
CA SER A 480 -19.72 3.84 23.64
C SER A 480 -20.57 2.65 24.07
N GLN A 481 -20.97 1.81 23.12
CA GLN A 481 -21.84 0.65 23.36
C GLN A 481 -21.37 -0.58 22.59
N VAL A 482 -21.61 -1.76 23.18
CA VAL A 482 -21.30 -3.08 22.58
C VAL A 482 -22.57 -3.94 22.56
N ILE A 483 -23.29 -3.93 21.44
CA ILE A 483 -24.55 -4.67 21.32
C ILE A 483 -24.24 -6.07 20.82
N CYS A 484 -24.65 -7.08 21.58
CA CYS A 484 -24.52 -8.49 21.21
C CYS A 484 -25.88 -9.02 20.76
N GLN A 485 -25.93 -9.73 19.63
CA GLN A 485 -27.16 -10.27 19.05
C GLN A 485 -26.96 -11.75 18.72
N LEU A 486 -27.93 -12.57 19.08
CA LEU A 486 -28.01 -13.98 18.68
C LEU A 486 -29.04 -14.12 17.55
N GLN A 487 -28.61 -14.64 16.42
CA GLN A 487 -29.44 -14.97 15.27
C GLN A 487 -29.72 -16.48 15.27
N ILE A 488 -30.99 -16.84 15.14
CA ILE A 488 -31.46 -18.23 15.10
C ILE A 488 -32.23 -18.44 13.81
N GLY A 489 -31.68 -19.26 12.91
CA GLY A 489 -32.14 -19.37 11.54
C GLY A 489 -32.08 -18.03 10.79
N ASP A 490 -32.92 -17.89 9.77
CA ASP A 490 -33.00 -16.65 8.97
C ASP A 490 -34.06 -15.66 9.49
N GLN A 491 -34.80 -16.02 10.55
CA GLN A 491 -36.03 -15.34 10.93
C GLN A 491 -36.00 -14.67 12.30
N LEU A 492 -35.14 -15.14 13.22
CA LEU A 492 -35.12 -14.63 14.60
C LEU A 492 -33.77 -14.01 14.93
N THR A 493 -33.79 -12.77 15.43
CA THR A 493 -32.61 -12.09 16.01
C THR A 493 -32.98 -11.59 17.40
N ILE A 494 -32.18 -11.94 18.39
CA ILE A 494 -32.40 -11.66 19.81
C ILE A 494 -31.26 -10.78 20.31
N ASP A 495 -31.58 -9.60 20.84
CA ASP A 495 -30.60 -8.76 21.52
C ASP A 495 -30.26 -9.36 22.90
N LEU A 496 -28.97 -9.57 23.15
CA LEU A 496 -28.47 -10.16 24.38
C LEU A 496 -28.16 -9.05 25.43
N PRO A 497 -28.60 -9.21 26.69
CA PRO A 497 -28.52 -8.16 27.71
C PRO A 497 -27.10 -7.93 28.25
N GLN A 498 -26.53 -6.74 28.08
CA GLN A 498 -25.18 -6.45 28.57
C GLN A 498 -25.04 -6.59 30.10
N ASN A 499 -24.37 -7.66 30.54
CA ASN A 499 -24.00 -7.87 31.95
C ASN A 499 -22.48 -7.72 32.14
N SER A 500 -22.04 -7.36 33.34
CA SER A 500 -20.65 -7.11 33.71
C SER A 500 -19.69 -8.30 33.49
N ASN A 501 -20.22 -9.53 33.39
CA ASN A 501 -19.44 -10.75 33.07
C ASN A 501 -19.70 -11.31 31.65
N SER A 502 -20.50 -10.62 30.83
CA SER A 502 -20.78 -10.86 29.40
C SER A 502 -20.97 -12.33 28.95
N SER A 503 -21.48 -13.19 29.83
CA SER A 503 -21.87 -14.56 29.52
C SER A 503 -23.38 -14.65 29.36
N PHE A 504 -23.82 -15.29 28.29
CA PHE A 504 -25.21 -15.44 27.89
C PHE A 504 -25.53 -16.90 27.70
N GLU A 505 -26.76 -17.27 28.02
CA GLU A 505 -27.28 -18.60 27.77
C GLU A 505 -28.67 -18.49 27.17
N TYR A 506 -28.89 -19.25 26.10
CA TYR A 506 -30.17 -19.35 25.42
C TYR A 506 -30.50 -20.82 25.21
N ILE A 507 -31.70 -21.23 25.61
CA ILE A 507 -32.25 -22.56 25.38
C ILE A 507 -33.29 -22.44 24.26
N ILE A 508 -33.19 -23.31 23.28
CA ILE A 508 -34.11 -23.35 22.15
C ILE A 508 -35.34 -24.16 22.57
N ASP A 509 -36.47 -23.46 22.71
CA ASP A 509 -37.75 -24.03 23.11
C ASP A 509 -38.47 -24.72 21.93
N GLU A 510 -39.44 -25.59 22.25
CA GLU A 510 -40.20 -26.40 21.28
C GLU A 510 -40.97 -25.58 20.23
N THR A 511 -41.35 -24.33 20.56
CA THR A 511 -42.02 -23.42 19.61
C THR A 511 -41.10 -23.00 18.47
N ILE A 512 -39.80 -22.87 18.71
CA ILE A 512 -38.77 -22.50 17.72
C ILE A 512 -38.29 -23.73 16.95
N ASN A 513 -38.34 -24.93 17.55
CA ASN A 513 -38.02 -26.20 16.87
C ASN A 513 -38.91 -26.51 15.65
N SER A 514 -40.07 -25.86 15.52
CA SER A 514 -40.95 -25.96 14.34
C SER A 514 -40.38 -25.29 13.09
N LEU A 515 -39.43 -24.37 13.28
CA LEU A 515 -38.63 -23.77 12.23
C LEU A 515 -37.40 -24.67 12.09
N SER A 516 -37.10 -25.22 10.92
CA SER A 516 -35.89 -26.05 10.74
C SER A 516 -34.62 -25.23 11.02
N ILE A 517 -34.16 -25.18 12.27
CA ILE A 517 -33.01 -24.37 12.69
C ILE A 517 -31.73 -25.13 12.30
N ASN A 518 -31.22 -24.85 11.11
CA ASN A 518 -29.95 -25.41 10.66
C ASN A 518 -28.76 -24.49 10.92
N ARG A 519 -28.99 -23.23 11.29
CA ARG A 519 -27.95 -22.22 11.42
C ARG A 519 -28.19 -21.30 12.61
N ILE A 520 -27.12 -20.98 13.33
CA ILE A 520 -27.08 -19.97 14.38
C ILE A 520 -25.98 -18.96 14.09
N GLY A 521 -26.20 -17.70 14.44
CA GLY A 521 -25.25 -16.61 14.23
C GLY A 521 -25.06 -15.81 15.51
N PHE A 522 -23.82 -15.43 15.80
CA PHE A 522 -23.52 -14.48 16.85
C PHE A 522 -22.99 -13.21 16.20
N LYS A 523 -23.62 -12.06 16.46
CA LYS A 523 -23.26 -10.76 15.90
C LYS A 523 -22.98 -9.76 17.00
N VAL A 524 -21.90 -9.00 16.87
CA VAL A 524 -21.50 -7.95 17.80
C VAL A 524 -21.43 -6.63 17.05
N LEU A 525 -22.06 -5.58 17.59
CA LEU A 525 -22.01 -4.23 17.07
C LEU A 525 -21.33 -3.30 18.07
N LEU A 526 -20.28 -2.62 17.64
CA LEU A 526 -19.65 -1.55 18.39
C LEU A 526 -20.20 -0.22 17.88
N LYS A 527 -20.69 0.62 18.78
CA LYS A 527 -21.27 1.94 18.46
C LYS A 527 -20.68 3.01 19.37
N SER A 528 -20.73 4.25 18.91
CA SER A 528 -20.55 5.44 19.76
C SER A 528 -21.45 6.56 19.27
N SER A 529 -22.09 7.26 20.20
CA SER A 529 -22.88 8.46 19.89
C SER A 529 -22.05 9.76 19.89
N ASN A 530 -20.75 9.69 20.21
CA ASN A 530 -19.87 10.86 20.33
C ASN A 530 -18.74 10.90 19.28
N ASP A 531 -18.89 10.15 18.18
CA ASP A 531 -17.87 10.01 17.12
C ASP A 531 -17.44 11.35 16.49
N ASN A 532 -18.31 12.36 16.50
CA ASN A 532 -18.00 13.67 15.90
C ASN A 532 -17.28 14.64 16.84
N ASN A 533 -17.22 14.35 18.14
CA ASN A 533 -16.61 15.25 19.14
C ASN A 533 -15.41 14.64 19.86
N ASP A 534 -15.12 13.36 19.61
CA ASP A 534 -14.01 12.66 20.23
C ASP A 534 -13.29 11.76 19.23
N ASP A 535 -12.10 12.19 18.83
CA ASP A 535 -11.22 11.49 17.91
C ASP A 535 -10.79 10.10 18.39
N ASN A 536 -10.99 9.79 19.69
CA ASN A 536 -10.71 8.49 20.31
C ASN A 536 -11.96 7.62 20.51
N ALA A 537 -13.14 8.07 20.09
CA ALA A 537 -14.37 7.29 20.28
C ALA A 537 -14.32 5.88 19.68
N TRP A 538 -13.50 5.67 18.64
CA TRP A 538 -13.31 4.37 17.99
C TRP A 538 -12.72 3.29 18.90
N GLN A 539 -11.89 3.67 19.88
CA GLN A 539 -11.21 2.73 20.81
C GLN A 539 -11.90 2.59 22.16
N LYS A 540 -13.00 3.32 22.39
CA LYS A 540 -13.66 3.34 23.70
C LYS A 540 -14.66 2.21 23.93
N ALA A 541 -15.00 1.45 22.90
CA ALA A 541 -15.62 0.13 23.00
C ALA A 541 -14.58 -0.91 22.58
N GLN A 542 -14.24 -1.83 23.50
CA GLN A 542 -13.20 -2.82 23.31
C GLN A 542 -13.75 -4.23 23.57
N LEU A 543 -13.42 -5.18 22.69
CA LEU A 543 -13.72 -6.60 22.86
C LEU A 543 -12.46 -7.36 23.22
N PHE A 544 -12.61 -8.41 24.05
CA PHE A 544 -11.56 -9.40 24.34
C PHE A 544 -10.27 -8.76 24.85
N ARG A 545 -10.44 -7.70 25.67
CA ARG A 545 -9.34 -6.91 26.19
C ARG A 545 -8.52 -7.71 27.19
N GLN A 546 -7.23 -7.93 26.90
CA GLN A 546 -6.34 -8.78 27.70
C GLN A 546 -4.91 -8.20 27.75
N SER A 547 -4.18 -8.49 28.83
CA SER A 547 -2.75 -8.13 28.97
C SER A 547 -1.86 -9.04 28.13
N ILE A 548 -0.86 -8.47 27.46
CA ILE A 548 0.16 -9.20 26.68
C ILE A 548 0.99 -10.12 27.60
N GLU A 549 1.14 -9.76 28.87
CA GLU A 549 1.94 -10.52 29.84
C GLU A 549 1.18 -11.73 30.40
N GLN A 550 -0.15 -11.77 30.27
CA GLN A 550 -0.97 -12.91 30.64
C GLN A 550 -1.00 -13.93 29.50
N ILE A 551 0.07 -14.71 29.36
CA ILE A 551 0.20 -15.79 28.37
C ILE A 551 -0.34 -17.13 28.92
N SER A 552 -0.73 -17.20 30.20
CA SER A 552 -1.17 -18.45 30.81
C SER A 552 -2.56 -18.89 30.33
N ASP A 553 -2.67 -20.13 29.84
CA ASP A 553 -3.93 -20.81 29.47
C ASP A 553 -4.98 -20.90 30.60
N ASN A 554 -4.61 -20.52 31.84
CA ASN A 554 -5.46 -20.62 33.02
C ASN A 554 -6.53 -19.52 33.13
N ASP A 555 -6.38 -18.37 32.44
CA ASP A 555 -7.36 -17.28 32.49
C ASP A 555 -8.01 -17.04 31.13
N GLN A 556 -9.09 -17.78 30.91
CA GLN A 556 -9.88 -17.75 29.68
C GLN A 556 -11.11 -16.81 29.80
N SER A 557 -11.13 -15.95 30.82
CA SER A 557 -12.23 -15.01 31.05
C SER A 557 -12.32 -13.93 29.96
N HIS A 558 -11.24 -13.70 29.23
CA HIS A 558 -11.13 -12.68 28.17
C HIS A 558 -11.42 -13.20 26.76
N PHE A 559 -11.65 -14.50 26.59
CA PHE A 559 -11.85 -15.10 25.27
C PHE A 559 -13.29 -14.89 24.79
N LEU A 560 -13.46 -14.77 23.47
CA LEU A 560 -14.74 -15.11 22.89
C LEU A 560 -14.96 -16.61 23.09
N ARG A 561 -16.15 -17.00 23.55
CA ARG A 561 -16.60 -18.40 23.45
C ARG A 561 -17.99 -18.50 22.90
N ILE A 562 -18.20 -19.42 21.97
CA ILE A 562 -19.51 -19.78 21.46
C ILE A 562 -19.63 -21.30 21.59
N ASN A 563 -20.43 -21.75 22.55
CA ASN A 563 -20.71 -23.15 22.78
C ASN A 563 -22.14 -23.44 22.32
N ALA A 564 -22.31 -24.45 21.47
CA ALA A 564 -23.61 -24.91 21.06
C ALA A 564 -23.76 -26.41 21.39
N THR A 565 -24.82 -26.74 22.13
CA THR A 565 -25.23 -28.12 22.42
C THR A 565 -26.17 -28.59 21.33
N ILE A 566 -25.92 -29.79 20.83
CA ILE A 566 -26.63 -30.43 19.72
C ILE A 566 -27.27 -31.70 20.26
N ILE A 567 -28.55 -31.92 19.97
CA ILE A 567 -29.28 -33.12 20.40
C ILE A 567 -29.85 -33.83 19.17
N LYS A 568 -30.08 -35.14 19.30
CA LYS A 568 -30.83 -35.90 18.28
C LYS A 568 -32.29 -35.44 18.29
N LYS A 569 -32.88 -35.27 17.10
CA LYS A 569 -34.32 -35.05 16.97
C LYS A 569 -35.01 -36.34 17.42
N HIS A 570 -35.91 -36.23 18.41
CA HIS A 570 -36.77 -37.35 18.76
C HIS A 570 -37.78 -37.55 17.61
N SER A 571 -37.78 -38.74 17.02
CA SER A 571 -38.85 -39.18 16.15
C SER A 571 -40.12 -39.29 16.99
N ASN A 572 -41.04 -38.33 16.84
CA ASN A 572 -42.44 -38.57 17.18
C ASN A 572 -43.08 -39.45 16.10
#